data_AF-A0A9E4WB41-F1
#
_entry.id   AF-A0A9E4WB41-F1
#
_cell.length_a   1.000
_cell.length_b   1.000
_cell.length_c   1.000
_cell.angle_alpha   90.00
_cell.angle_beta   90.00
_cell.angle_gamma   90.00
#
_symmetry.space_group_name_H-M   'P 1'
#
loop_
_entity.id
_entity.type
_entity.pdbx_description
1 polymer ?
#
loop_
_entity_poly.entity_id
_entity_poly.type
_entity_poly.pdbx_seq_one_letter_code
_entity_poly.pdbx_strand_id
1 'polypeptide(L)'
;MIIYYRMAGVVAAFALVFYTIIVLAIFKMIPITLELAHIGGFILSIGMAVDANILIFERMKEEVRIGRTLASSMEVGFNRAWPAIRDSNISTMITCVVLLWFGDRLGGGLVTGVAISLFIGVAVSMFTAVMVSRNLLQLMAWIGLGGRINLFTPESLHRTGQEVAQTPVLRGGR
;
A
#
# COMPACT_ATOMS: atom_id res chain seq x y z
N MET A 1 -10.60 -5.17 -0.54
CA MET A 1 -10.25 -3.79 -0.12
C MET A 1 -11.47 -2.96 0.27
N ILE A 2 -12.49 -2.86 -0.57
CA ILE A 2 -13.66 -1.98 -0.33
C ILE A 2 -14.43 -2.33 0.95
N ILE A 3 -14.64 -3.62 1.24
CA ILE A 3 -15.40 -4.05 2.44
C ILE A 3 -14.62 -3.76 3.74
N TYR A 4 -13.30 -3.94 3.74
CA TYR A 4 -12.46 -3.82 4.95
C TYR A 4 -11.95 -2.39 5.21
N TYR A 5 -11.77 -1.58 4.16
CA TYR A 5 -11.19 -0.22 4.25
C TYR A 5 -12.15 0.89 3.76
N ARG A 6 -13.41 0.56 3.42
CA ARG A 6 -14.46 1.49 2.94
C ARG A 6 -13.93 2.46 1.89
N MET A 7 -13.88 3.76 2.20
CA MET A 7 -13.49 4.84 1.29
C MET A 7 -12.01 4.77 0.87
N ALA A 8 -11.09 4.45 1.79
CA ALA A 8 -9.69 4.21 1.43
C ALA A 8 -9.54 2.99 0.50
N GLY A 9 -10.41 1.99 0.67
CA GLY A 9 -10.48 0.82 -0.20
C GLY A 9 -10.90 1.12 -1.64
N VAL A 10 -11.74 2.12 -1.87
CA VAL A 10 -12.13 2.57 -3.23
C VAL A 10 -10.96 3.24 -3.93
N VAL A 11 -10.21 4.07 -3.21
CA VAL A 11 -9.04 4.78 -3.76
C VAL A 11 -7.92 3.80 -4.12
N ALA A 12 -7.66 2.82 -3.25
CA ALA A 12 -6.72 1.75 -3.58
C ALA A 12 -7.18 0.90 -4.77
N ALA A 13 -8.49 0.69 -4.95
CA ALA A 13 -9.01 -0.01 -6.13
C ALA A 13 -8.75 0.80 -7.42
N PHE A 14 -8.95 2.12 -7.40
CA PHE A 14 -8.60 2.99 -8.53
C PHE A 14 -7.09 2.98 -8.83
N ALA A 15 -6.24 3.06 -7.79
CA ALA A 15 -4.80 2.95 -7.96
C ALA A 15 -4.39 1.59 -8.57
N LEU A 16 -5.04 0.50 -8.16
CA LEU A 16 -4.80 -0.83 -8.72
C LEU A 16 -5.23 -0.92 -10.19
N VAL A 17 -6.36 -0.32 -10.56
CA VAL A 17 -6.79 -0.24 -11.97
C VAL A 17 -5.75 0.52 -12.81
N PHE A 18 -5.24 1.64 -12.28
CA PHE A 18 -4.21 2.42 -12.97
C PHE A 18 -2.91 1.62 -13.13
N TYR A 19 -2.49 0.90 -12.09
CA TYR A 19 -1.38 -0.04 -12.14
C TYR A 19 -1.57 -1.08 -13.26
N THR A 20 -2.74 -1.73 -13.31
CA THR A 20 -3.06 -2.73 -14.33
C THR A 20 -2.99 -2.14 -15.74
N ILE A 21 -3.54 -0.93 -15.95
CA ILE A 21 -3.47 -0.26 -17.25
C ILE A 21 -2.02 0.03 -17.67
N ILE A 22 -1.18 0.51 -16.75
CA ILE A 22 0.23 0.78 -17.05
C ILE A 22 0.97 -0.50 -17.43
N VAL A 23 0.82 -1.58 -16.66
CA VAL A 23 1.50 -2.85 -16.94
C VAL A 23 1.06 -3.41 -18.29
N LEU A 24 -0.23 -3.38 -18.59
CA LEU A 24 -0.75 -3.81 -19.90
C LEU A 24 -0.25 -2.92 -21.05
N ALA A 25 -0.13 -1.61 -20.82
CA ALA A 25 0.45 -0.70 -21.81
C ALA A 25 1.93 -1.03 -22.07
N ILE A 26 2.70 -1.36 -21.03
CA ILE A 26 4.11 -1.78 -21.17
C ILE A 26 4.21 -3.09 -21.95
N PHE A 27 3.36 -4.09 -21.66
CA PHE A 27 3.32 -5.33 -22.43
C PHE A 27 2.90 -5.15 -23.88
N LYS A 28 2.20 -4.06 -24.20
CA LYS A 28 1.89 -3.70 -25.59
C LYS A 28 3.06 -2.99 -26.28
N MET A 29 3.81 -2.16 -25.54
CA MET A 29 4.93 -1.39 -26.10
C MET A 29 6.18 -2.26 -26.31
N ILE A 30 6.46 -3.17 -25.37
CA ILE A 30 7.49 -4.19 -25.54
C ILE A 30 6.79 -5.35 -26.25
N PRO A 31 7.23 -5.81 -27.44
CA PRO A 31 6.56 -6.87 -28.20
C PRO A 31 6.75 -8.25 -27.53
N ILE A 32 6.26 -8.39 -26.31
CA ILE A 32 6.23 -9.63 -25.52
C ILE A 32 4.97 -10.38 -25.91
N THR A 33 5.12 -11.62 -26.36
CA THR A 33 3.98 -12.51 -26.59
C THR A 33 3.37 -12.90 -25.25
N LEU A 34 2.08 -12.59 -25.06
CA LEU A 34 1.34 -12.97 -23.85
C LEU A 34 1.08 -14.48 -23.82
N GLU A 35 2.11 -15.24 -23.45
CA GLU A 35 2.03 -16.67 -23.15
C GLU A 35 1.62 -16.92 -21.69
N LEU A 36 1.26 -18.17 -21.38
CA LEU A 36 0.88 -18.62 -20.03
C LEU A 36 1.88 -18.19 -18.95
N ALA A 37 3.18 -18.23 -19.26
CA ALA A 37 4.23 -17.77 -18.35
C ALA A 37 4.09 -16.28 -17.99
N HIS A 38 3.92 -15.42 -18.98
CA HIS A 38 3.78 -13.98 -18.77
C HIS A 38 2.49 -13.65 -18.00
N ILE A 39 1.39 -14.35 -18.30
CA ILE A 39 0.13 -14.20 -17.54
C ILE A 39 0.33 -14.60 -16.07
N GLY A 40 1.07 -15.69 -15.80
CA GLY A 40 1.39 -16.12 -14.44
C GLY A 40 2.17 -15.06 -13.66
N GLY A 41 3.21 -14.49 -14.28
CA GLY A 41 4.00 -13.40 -13.67
C GLY A 41 3.17 -12.14 -13.41
N PHE A 42 2.25 -11.81 -14.32
CA PHE A 42 1.33 -10.67 -14.17
C PHE A 42 0.34 -10.86 -13.02
N ILE A 43 -0.24 -12.05 -12.86
CA ILE A 43 -1.14 -12.34 -11.74
C ILE A 43 -0.40 -12.25 -10.41
N LEU A 44 0.83 -12.77 -10.33
CA LEU A 44 1.69 -12.65 -9.16
C LEU A 44 2.00 -11.19 -8.83
N SER A 45 2.28 -10.36 -9.85
CA SER A 45 2.60 -8.95 -9.64
C SER A 45 1.41 -8.14 -9.12
N ILE A 46 0.17 -8.48 -9.52
CA ILE A 46 -1.05 -7.89 -8.93
C ILE A 46 -1.12 -8.18 -7.43
N GLY A 47 -0.81 -9.41 -7.00
CA GLY A 47 -0.79 -9.78 -5.58
C GLY A 47 0.18 -8.91 -4.77
N MET A 48 1.40 -8.72 -5.29
CA MET A 48 2.42 -7.87 -4.67
C MET A 48 2.02 -6.38 -4.66
N ALA A 49 1.35 -5.90 -5.71
CA ALA A 49 0.84 -4.54 -5.75
C ALA A 49 -0.26 -4.29 -4.72
N VAL A 50 -1.10 -5.30 -4.42
CA VAL A 50 -2.14 -5.20 -3.39
C VAL A 50 -1.54 -5.26 -1.98
N ASP A 51 -0.53 -6.09 -1.74
CA ASP A 51 0.13 -6.22 -0.43
C ASP A 51 0.71 -4.89 0.07
N ALA A 52 1.40 -4.15 -0.82
CA ALA A 52 1.95 -2.83 -0.50
C ALA A 52 0.87 -1.83 -0.05
N ASN A 53 -0.28 -1.84 -0.71
CA ASN A 53 -1.39 -0.94 -0.38
C ASN A 53 -2.04 -1.29 0.97
N ILE A 54 -2.19 -2.59 1.27
CA ILE A 54 -2.73 -3.07 2.56
C ILE A 54 -1.81 -2.64 3.71
N LEU A 55 -0.50 -2.81 3.56
CA LEU A 55 0.46 -2.51 4.62
C LEU A 55 0.44 -1.03 5.00
N ILE A 56 0.35 -0.12 4.02
CA ILE A 56 0.21 1.32 4.27
C ILE A 56 -1.07 1.61 5.07
N PHE A 57 -2.19 0.99 4.70
CA PHE A 57 -3.46 1.21 5.37
C PHE A 57 -3.52 0.65 6.79
N GLU A 58 -2.88 -0.49 7.03
CA GLU A 58 -2.76 -1.03 8.38
C GLU A 58 -1.92 -0.11 9.27
N ARG A 59 -0.74 0.34 8.80
CA ARG A 59 0.09 1.29 9.57
C ARG A 59 -0.61 2.62 9.82
N MET A 60 -1.32 3.15 8.83
CA MET A 60 -2.13 4.35 9.02
C MET A 60 -3.24 4.13 10.07
N LYS A 61 -3.91 2.97 10.06
CA LYS A 61 -4.97 2.64 11.02
C LYS A 61 -4.44 2.48 12.44
N GLU A 62 -3.24 1.91 12.61
CA GLU A 62 -2.52 1.89 13.89
C GLU A 62 -2.32 3.31 14.43
N GLU A 63 -1.81 4.23 13.60
CA GLU A 63 -1.55 5.62 14.01
C GLU A 63 -2.84 6.41 14.31
N VAL A 64 -3.92 6.17 13.56
CA VAL A 64 -5.25 6.74 13.87
C VAL A 64 -5.77 6.21 15.22
N ARG A 65 -5.55 4.93 15.54
CA ARG A 65 -5.96 4.34 16.82
C ARG A 65 -5.21 4.93 18.02
N ILE A 66 -3.99 5.42 17.81
CA ILE A 66 -3.20 6.13 18.82
C ILE A 66 -3.71 7.58 19.04
N GLY A 67 -4.71 8.03 18.27
CA GLY A 67 -5.36 9.33 18.44
C GLY A 67 -4.73 10.46 17.63
N ARG A 68 -3.83 10.15 16.69
CA ARG A 68 -3.26 11.15 15.77
C ARG A 68 -4.28 11.60 14.75
N THR A 69 -4.11 12.83 14.26
CA THR A 69 -4.95 13.37 13.19
C THR A 69 -4.77 12.53 11.93
N LEU A 70 -5.84 12.38 11.14
CA LEU A 70 -5.84 11.51 9.97
C LEU A 70 -4.72 11.86 8.97
N ALA A 71 -4.34 13.15 8.86
CA ALA A 71 -3.22 13.62 8.05
C ALA A 71 -1.85 13.22 8.59
N SER A 72 -1.64 13.38 9.91
CA SER A 72 -0.39 12.97 10.55
C SER A 72 -0.23 11.46 10.56
N SER A 73 -1.29 10.71 10.86
CA SER A 73 -1.30 9.24 10.84
C SER A 73 -0.95 8.67 9.47
N MET A 74 -1.31 9.37 8.42
CA MET A 74 -1.03 8.98 7.05
C MET A 74 0.43 9.17 6.66
N GLU A 75 0.98 10.34 6.93
CA GLU A 75 2.39 10.63 6.67
C GLU A 75 3.30 9.68 7.47
N VAL A 76 2.99 9.48 8.76
CA VAL A 76 3.74 8.56 9.62
C VAL A 76 3.54 7.11 9.18
N GLY A 77 2.30 6.71 8.88
CA GLY A 77 1.98 5.35 8.42
C GLY A 77 2.72 5.01 7.12
N PHE A 78 2.79 5.95 6.18
CA PHE A 78 3.57 5.80 4.95
C PHE A 78 5.07 5.70 5.22
N ASN A 79 5.63 6.62 6.02
CA ASN A 79 7.06 6.60 6.36
C ASN A 79 7.48 5.31 7.08
N ARG A 80 6.60 4.72 7.90
CA ARG A 80 6.85 3.44 8.57
C ARG A 80 6.67 2.24 7.65
N ALA A 81 5.74 2.29 6.69
CA ALA A 81 5.50 1.20 5.75
C ALA A 81 6.53 1.16 4.60
N TRP A 82 7.06 2.31 4.18
CA TRP A 82 7.92 2.42 3.00
C TRP A 82 9.17 1.53 3.03
N PRO A 83 9.97 1.44 4.12
CA PRO A 83 11.13 0.57 4.15
C PRO A 83 10.76 -0.91 3.91
N ALA A 84 9.71 -1.38 4.57
CA ALA A 84 9.24 -2.76 4.41
C ALA A 84 8.78 -3.07 2.98
N ILE A 85 8.06 -2.13 2.34
CA ILE A 85 7.60 -2.27 0.94
C ILE A 85 8.79 -2.29 0.00
N ARG A 86 9.75 -1.38 0.19
CA ARG A 86 10.94 -1.31 -0.65
C ARG A 86 11.78 -2.57 -0.52
N ASP A 87 12.05 -3.02 0.70
CA ASP A 87 12.94 -4.15 0.94
C ASP A 87 12.29 -5.46 0.43
N SER A 88 10.98 -5.62 0.58
CA SER A 88 10.20 -6.73 -0.01
C SER A 88 10.29 -6.74 -1.54
N ASN A 89 10.01 -5.61 -2.20
CA ASN A 89 10.06 -5.53 -3.66
C ASN A 89 11.48 -5.68 -4.21
N ILE A 90 12.50 -5.16 -3.51
CA ILE A 90 13.91 -5.38 -3.88
C ILE A 90 14.26 -6.86 -3.82
N SER A 91 13.84 -7.56 -2.76
CA SER A 91 14.03 -9.01 -2.66
C SER A 91 13.38 -9.74 -3.84
N THR A 92 12.14 -9.39 -4.20
CA THR A 92 11.45 -9.97 -5.36
C THR A 92 12.17 -9.68 -6.68
N MET A 93 12.67 -8.45 -6.87
CA MET A 93 13.46 -8.11 -8.06
C MET A 93 14.75 -8.94 -8.13
N ILE A 94 15.44 -9.14 -7.01
CA ILE A 94 16.62 -10.02 -6.94
C ILE A 94 16.23 -11.45 -7.32
N THR A 95 15.13 -11.98 -6.77
CA THR A 95 14.61 -13.30 -7.13
C THR A 95 14.34 -13.41 -8.63
N CYS A 96 13.73 -12.39 -9.25
CA CYS A 96 13.49 -12.38 -10.68
C CYS A 96 14.81 -12.44 -11.47
N VAL A 97 15.83 -11.65 -11.10
CA VAL A 97 17.15 -11.69 -11.75
C VAL A 97 17.79 -13.07 -11.64
N VAL A 98 17.71 -13.70 -10.47
CA VAL A 98 18.21 -15.07 -10.27
C VAL A 98 17.43 -16.05 -11.16
N LEU A 99 16.10 -15.94 -11.22
CA LEU A 99 15.26 -16.80 -12.06
C LEU A 99 15.56 -16.63 -13.55
N LEU A 100 15.85 -15.43 -14.03
CA LEU A 100 16.29 -15.19 -15.42
C LEU A 100 17.62 -15.88 -15.69
N TRP A 101 18.59 -15.72 -14.78
CA TRP A 101 19.91 -16.34 -14.93
C TRP A 101 19.86 -17.87 -14.93
N PHE A 102 19.04 -18.46 -14.06
CA PHE A 102 18.82 -19.91 -14.02
C PHE A 102 17.97 -20.38 -15.21
N GLY A 103 16.94 -19.63 -15.61
CA GLY A 103 16.06 -19.95 -16.72
C GLY A 103 16.81 -20.07 -18.04
N ASP A 104 17.74 -19.15 -18.30
CA ASP A 104 18.58 -19.15 -19.50
C ASP A 104 19.59 -20.32 -19.52
N ARG A 105 20.06 -20.77 -18.35
CA ARG A 105 21.07 -21.85 -18.25
C ARG A 105 20.48 -23.26 -18.19
N LEU A 106 19.29 -23.42 -17.61
CA LEU A 106 18.62 -24.72 -17.44
C LEU A 106 17.54 -25.00 -18.49
N GLY A 107 17.34 -24.10 -19.47
CA GLY A 107 16.35 -24.28 -20.53
C GLY A 107 14.90 -24.13 -20.08
N GLY A 108 14.66 -23.44 -18.96
CA GLY A 108 13.34 -23.27 -18.35
C GLY A 108 12.58 -22.07 -18.93
N GLY A 109 12.18 -22.12 -20.21
CA GLY A 109 11.53 -20.98 -20.90
C GLY A 109 10.26 -20.44 -20.19
N LEU A 110 9.49 -21.30 -19.55
CA LEU A 110 8.33 -20.91 -18.72
C LEU A 110 8.72 -20.02 -17.53
N VAL A 111 9.83 -20.35 -16.86
CA VAL A 111 10.28 -19.63 -15.65
C VAL A 111 10.82 -18.24 -16.04
N THR A 112 11.54 -18.15 -17.16
CA THR A 112 12.02 -16.87 -17.70
C THR A 112 10.87 -15.93 -18.01
N GLY A 113 9.81 -16.41 -18.67
CA GLY A 113 8.64 -15.58 -18.99
C GLY A 113 7.89 -15.06 -17.73
N VAL A 114 7.74 -15.91 -16.71
CA VAL A 114 7.18 -15.50 -15.41
C VAL A 114 8.06 -14.43 -14.76
N ALA A 115 9.38 -14.62 -14.76
CA ALA A 115 10.33 -13.71 -14.13
C ALA A 115 10.37 -12.33 -14.81
N ILE A 116 10.34 -12.25 -16.14
CA ILE A 116 10.28 -10.98 -16.89
C ILE A 116 9.01 -10.21 -16.52
N SER A 117 7.86 -10.87 -16.61
CA SER A 117 6.57 -10.24 -16.31
C SER A 117 6.49 -9.79 -14.86
N LEU A 118 6.97 -10.61 -13.92
CA LEU A 118 6.98 -10.28 -12.50
C LEU A 118 7.92 -9.10 -12.21
N PHE A 119 9.10 -9.05 -12.83
CA PHE A 119 10.04 -7.96 -12.68
C PHE A 119 9.44 -6.62 -13.12
N ILE A 120 8.83 -6.58 -14.30
CA ILE A 120 8.12 -5.38 -14.80
C ILE A 120 7.00 -5.01 -13.83
N GLY A 121 6.19 -5.98 -13.41
CA GLY A 121 5.08 -5.75 -12.52
C GLY A 121 5.49 -5.21 -11.13
N VAL A 122 6.61 -5.66 -10.58
CA VAL A 122 7.17 -5.17 -9.31
C VAL A 122 7.78 -3.78 -9.46
N ALA A 123 8.48 -3.51 -10.57
CA ALA A 123 9.01 -2.18 -10.84
C ALA A 123 7.88 -1.12 -10.93
N VAL A 124 6.80 -1.46 -11.64
CA VAL A 124 5.62 -0.59 -11.76
C VAL A 124 4.86 -0.47 -10.43
N SER A 125 4.82 -1.53 -9.61
CA SER A 125 4.12 -1.48 -8.31
C SER A 125 4.85 -0.53 -7.35
N MET A 126 6.18 -0.55 -7.32
CA MET A 126 6.98 0.41 -6.55
C MET A 126 6.73 1.85 -6.98
N PHE A 127 6.65 2.10 -8.29
CA PHE A 127 6.30 3.43 -8.80
C PHE A 127 4.89 3.84 -8.38
N THR A 128 3.94 2.91 -8.47
CA THR A 128 2.54 3.16 -8.06
C THR A 128 2.43 3.43 -6.56
N ALA A 129 3.24 2.79 -5.71
CA ALA A 129 3.27 3.04 -4.27
C ALA A 129 3.66 4.50 -3.93
N VAL A 130 4.58 5.09 -4.70
CA VAL A 130 4.89 6.54 -4.58
C VAL A 130 3.72 7.40 -5.05
N MET A 131 3.02 6.95 -6.09
CA MET A 131 1.81 7.63 -6.57
C MET A 131 0.64 7.52 -5.57
N VAL A 132 0.59 6.45 -4.77
CA VAL A 132 -0.34 6.29 -3.65
C VAL A 132 -0.07 7.34 -2.57
N SER A 133 1.20 7.65 -2.25
CA SER A 133 1.54 8.74 -1.32
C SER A 133 0.89 10.06 -1.73
N ARG A 134 0.97 10.40 -3.03
CA ARG A 134 0.35 11.61 -3.59
C ARG A 134 -1.17 11.53 -3.66
N ASN A 135 -1.71 10.41 -4.12
CA ASN A 135 -3.16 10.22 -4.22
C ASN A 135 -3.83 10.30 -2.85
N LEU A 136 -3.17 9.78 -1.81
CA LEU A 136 -3.71 9.78 -0.47
C LEU A 136 -3.68 11.18 0.16
N LEU A 137 -2.59 11.94 -0.04
CA LEU A 137 -2.52 13.37 0.32
C LEU A 137 -3.56 14.21 -0.43
N GLN A 138 -3.73 13.98 -1.74
CA GLN A 138 -4.74 14.65 -2.55
C GLN A 138 -6.16 14.28 -2.10
N LEU A 139 -6.40 13.02 -1.73
CA LEU A 139 -7.67 12.57 -1.20
C LEU A 139 -8.00 13.27 0.13
N MET A 140 -7.02 13.43 1.02
CA MET A 140 -7.21 14.18 2.27
C MET A 140 -7.54 15.65 2.03
N ALA A 141 -6.81 16.29 1.12
CA ALA A 141 -7.06 17.67 0.73
C ALA A 141 -8.45 17.83 0.08
N TRP A 142 -8.88 16.84 -0.72
CA TRP A 142 -10.14 16.88 -1.46
C TRP A 142 -11.36 16.57 -0.58
N ILE A 143 -11.21 15.64 0.38
CA ILE A 143 -12.33 15.20 1.22
C ILE A 143 -12.63 16.21 2.34
N GLY A 144 -11.69 17.06 2.77
CA GLY A 144 -11.94 18.04 3.84
C GLY A 144 -12.37 17.41 5.19
N LEU A 145 -12.23 16.09 5.36
CA LEU A 145 -12.63 15.35 6.58
C LEU A 145 -11.54 15.42 7.66
N GLY A 146 -11.13 16.63 8.03
CA GLY A 146 -10.36 16.84 9.26
C GLY A 146 -11.14 16.47 10.54
N GLY A 147 -12.47 16.25 10.46
CA GLY A 147 -13.34 16.16 11.65
C GLY A 147 -14.19 14.90 11.85
N ARG A 148 -14.16 13.89 10.97
CA ARG A 148 -15.04 12.69 11.10
C ARG A 148 -14.27 11.38 11.07
N ILE A 149 -13.58 11.13 12.18
CA ILE A 149 -12.75 9.95 12.47
C ILE A 149 -13.58 8.65 12.46
N ASN A 150 -14.88 8.73 12.78
CA ASN A 150 -15.84 7.60 12.81
C ASN A 150 -16.10 6.90 11.46
N LEU A 151 -15.56 7.40 10.33
CA LEU A 151 -15.78 6.77 9.03
C LEU A 151 -14.72 5.69 8.70
N PHE A 152 -13.55 5.74 9.36
CA PHE A 152 -12.37 4.91 9.05
C PHE A 152 -12.10 3.79 10.07
N THR A 153 -12.81 3.77 11.21
CA THR A 153 -12.72 2.73 12.25
C THR A 153 -14.12 2.34 12.74
N PRO A 154 -14.41 1.04 12.98
CA PRO A 154 -15.70 0.61 13.51
C PRO A 154 -15.84 0.80 15.03
N GLU A 155 -14.75 1.04 15.75
CA GLU A 155 -14.79 1.33 17.20
C GLU A 155 -15.02 2.82 17.45
N SER A 156 -16.16 3.13 18.08
CA SER A 156 -16.37 4.39 18.77
C SER A 156 -15.27 4.57 19.81
N LEU A 157 -14.41 5.57 19.61
CA LEU A 157 -13.48 6.05 20.63
C LEU A 157 -14.29 6.38 21.88
N HIS A 158 -14.27 5.48 22.87
CA HIS A 158 -14.72 5.80 24.21
C HIS A 158 -13.83 6.96 24.67
N ARG A 159 -14.46 8.11 24.98
CA ARG A 159 -13.81 9.29 25.53
C ARG A 159 -13.27 8.97 26.92
N THR A 160 -12.21 8.18 27.03
CA THR A 160 -11.47 8.02 28.28
C THR A 160 -10.38 9.08 28.32
N GLY A 161 -10.80 10.33 28.45
CA GLY A 161 -9.90 11.48 28.48
C GLY A 161 -10.50 12.73 29.15
N GLN A 162 -11.66 12.61 29.80
CA GLN A 162 -12.27 13.70 30.55
C GLN A 162 -12.77 13.22 31.92
N GLU A 163 -11.87 12.68 32.76
CA GLU A 163 -12.20 12.53 34.19
C GLU A 163 -10.99 12.60 35.16
N VAL A 164 -9.78 12.92 34.70
CA VAL A 164 -8.61 13.05 35.62
C VAL A 164 -8.27 14.51 35.95
N ALA A 165 -9.05 15.48 35.46
CA ALA A 165 -8.83 16.91 35.73
C ALA A 165 -9.76 17.49 36.82
N GLN A 166 -10.24 16.67 37.76
CA GLN A 166 -10.95 17.13 38.95
C GLN A 166 -10.48 16.38 40.20
N THR A 167 -9.21 16.54 40.57
CA THR A 167 -8.85 16.51 41.98
C THR A 167 -8.82 17.95 42.49
N PRO A 168 -9.75 18.36 43.38
CA PRO A 168 -9.63 19.65 44.03
C PRO A 168 -8.51 19.52 45.06
N VAL A 169 -7.30 19.95 44.71
CA VAL A 169 -6.25 20.14 45.70
C VAL A 169 -6.65 21.35 46.53
N LEU A 170 -7.09 21.03 47.74
CA LEU A 170 -7.60 21.93 48.76
C LEU A 170 -6.69 23.15 48.95
N ARG A 171 -7.30 24.32 48.83
CA ARG A 171 -6.78 25.60 49.30
C ARG A 171 -6.74 25.54 50.83
N GLY A 172 -5.57 25.28 51.40
CA GLY A 172 -5.33 25.30 52.84
C GLY A 172 -4.16 26.23 53.16
N GLY A 173 -4.43 27.54 53.20
CA GLY A 173 -3.54 28.51 53.82
C GLY A 173 -3.92 28.69 55.29
N ARG A 174 -3.00 28.34 56.18
CA ARG A 174 -2.56 29.06 57.38
C ARG A 174 -1.60 28.17 58.17
#